data_AF-O54848-F1
#
_entry.id   AF-O54848-F1
#
_cell.length_a   1.000
_cell.length_b   1.000
_cell.length_c   1.000
_cell.angle_alpha   90.00
_cell.angle_beta   90.00
_cell.angle_gamma   90.00
#
_symmetry.space_group_name_H-M   'P 1'
#
loop_
_entity.id
_entity.type
_entity.pdbx_description
1 polymer ?
#
loop_
_entity_poly.entity_id
_entity_poly.type
_entity_poly.pdbx_seq_one_letter_code
_entity_poly.pdbx_strand_id
1 'polypeptide(L)'
;DVLVSMSFRLSITLSCPLDLTLFPMDTQRCKMQLESFGYTTDDLRFIWQSGDPVQLEKIALPQFDIKKEDIEYGNCTKYYK
;
A
#
# COMPACT_ATOMS: atom_id res chain seq x y z
N ASP A 1 7.88 -20.79 -20.40
CA ASP A 1 7.31 -20.29 -19.14
C ASP A 1 5.91 -19.74 -19.38
N VAL A 2 4.93 -20.16 -18.58
CA VAL A 2 3.54 -19.65 -18.68
C VAL A 2 3.35 -18.61 -17.58
N LEU A 3 3.23 -17.35 -17.98
CA LEU A 3 2.90 -16.26 -17.07
C LEU A 3 1.38 -16.10 -17.01
N VAL A 4 0.85 -15.96 -15.80
CA VAL A 4 -0.59 -15.73 -15.56
C VAL A 4 -0.75 -14.34 -14.95
N SER A 5 -1.65 -13.54 -15.51
CA SER A 5 -2.00 -12.21 -14.99
C SER A 5 -3.43 -12.22 -14.44
N MET A 6 -3.60 -11.64 -13.25
CA MET A 6 -4.89 -11.54 -12.58
C MET A 6 -5.09 -10.12 -12.06
N SER A 7 -6.26 -9.54 -12.32
CA SER A 7 -6.61 -8.17 -11.94
C SER A 7 -7.94 -8.12 -11.19
N PHE A 8 -7.98 -7.36 -10.09
CA PHE A 8 -9.19 -7.18 -9.28
C PHE A 8 -9.44 -5.69 -9.02
N ARG A 9 -10.71 -5.30 -8.95
CA ARG A 9 -11.12 -3.97 -8.46
C ARG A 9 -11.71 -4.12 -7.06
N LEU A 10 -11.12 -3.47 -6.09
CA LEU A 10 -11.53 -3.52 -4.68
C LEU A 10 -11.94 -2.14 -4.19
N SER A 11 -12.96 -2.07 -3.35
CA SER A 11 -13.32 -0.89 -2.56
C SER A 11 -13.18 -1.28 -1.10
N ILE A 12 -12.17 -0.76 -0.43
CA ILE A 12 -11.79 -1.17 0.93
C ILE A 12 -11.71 0.05 1.86
N THR A 13 -12.04 -0.17 3.12
CA THR A 13 -11.83 0.81 4.19
C THR A 13 -10.67 0.31 5.03
N LEU A 14 -9.58 1.08 5.05
CA LEU A 14 -8.38 0.74 5.81
C LEU A 14 -8.28 1.53 7.11
N SER A 15 -7.66 0.94 8.11
CA SER A 15 -7.33 1.65 9.36
C SER A 15 -6.01 2.41 9.21
N CYS A 16 -6.03 3.69 9.59
CA CYS A 16 -4.85 4.54 9.62
C CYS A 16 -4.85 5.34 10.93
N PRO A 17 -3.92 5.05 11.87
CA PRO A 17 -3.77 5.86 13.07
C PRO A 17 -3.18 7.22 12.71
N LEU A 18 -3.88 8.30 13.09
CA LEU A 18 -3.45 9.67 12.82
C LEU A 18 -2.64 10.23 13.99
N ASP A 19 -1.59 10.98 13.68
CA ASP A 19 -0.86 11.79 14.65
C ASP A 19 -1.26 13.25 14.46
N LEU A 20 -2.00 13.80 15.43
CA LEU A 20 -2.59 15.13 15.39
C LEU A 20 -1.83 16.15 16.26
N THR A 21 -0.60 15.83 16.68
CA THR A 21 0.21 16.71 17.52
C THR A 21 0.45 18.09 16.91
N LEU A 22 0.46 18.20 15.59
CA LEU A 22 0.69 19.44 14.83
C LEU A 22 -0.53 19.97 14.09
N PHE A 23 -1.74 19.54 14.47
CA PHE A 23 -2.97 19.99 13.81
C PHE A 23 -3.07 21.54 13.80
N PRO A 24 -3.45 22.18 12.66
CA PRO A 24 -3.88 21.60 11.39
C PRO A 24 -2.75 21.37 10.36
N MET A 25 -1.49 21.65 10.73
CA MET A 25 -0.31 21.55 9.86
C MET A 25 0.42 20.22 10.07
N ASP A 26 -0.32 19.14 10.21
CA ASP A 26 0.23 17.81 10.42
C ASP A 26 0.51 17.08 9.10
N THR A 27 1.23 15.97 9.18
CA THR A 27 1.52 15.09 8.05
C THR A 27 1.15 13.67 8.42
N GLN A 28 0.19 13.10 7.71
CA GLN A 28 -0.35 11.79 8.01
C GLN A 28 0.30 10.70 7.15
N ARG A 29 0.80 9.64 7.78
CA ARG A 29 1.36 8.47 7.10
C ARG A 29 0.42 7.27 7.24
N CYS A 30 -0.31 6.96 6.18
CA CYS A 30 -1.22 5.81 6.15
C CYS A 30 -0.58 4.61 5.46
N LYS A 31 -0.41 3.52 6.20
CA LYS A 31 0.16 2.26 5.69
C LYS A 31 -0.93 1.38 5.09
N MET A 32 -0.66 0.85 3.90
CA MET A 32 -1.44 -0.24 3.31
C MET A 32 -0.58 -1.51 3.28
N GLN A 33 -1.19 -2.67 3.58
CA GLN A 33 -0.50 -3.95 3.59
C GLN A 33 -1.42 -5.04 3.06
N LEU A 34 -0.90 -5.87 2.16
CA LEU A 34 -1.56 -7.08 1.67
C LEU A 34 -0.75 -8.29 2.15
N GLU A 35 -1.44 -9.35 2.54
CA GLU A 35 -0.79 -10.59 2.97
C GLU A 35 -1.64 -11.81 2.61
N SER A 36 -0.96 -12.95 2.49
CA SER A 36 -1.64 -14.23 2.32
C SER A 36 -2.19 -14.66 3.66
N PHE A 37 -3.45 -15.08 3.67
CA PHE A 37 -4.07 -15.60 4.89
C PHE A 37 -3.73 -17.08 5.14
N GLY A 38 -3.64 -17.89 4.08
CA GLY A 38 -3.56 -19.35 4.19
C GLY A 38 -2.22 -19.97 3.78
N TYR A 39 -1.31 -19.20 3.21
CA TYR A 39 -0.01 -19.70 2.73
C TYR A 39 1.14 -19.01 3.45
N THR A 40 2.17 -19.79 3.75
CA THR A 40 3.40 -19.29 4.35
C THR A 40 4.30 -18.63 3.30
N THR A 41 5.36 -17.95 3.76
CA THR A 41 6.37 -17.35 2.87
C THR A 41 7.21 -18.38 2.11
N ASP A 42 7.17 -19.65 2.49
CA ASP A 42 7.83 -20.73 1.76
C ASP A 42 7.02 -21.19 0.55
N ASP A 43 5.68 -21.06 0.63
CA ASP A 43 4.75 -21.43 -0.43
C ASP A 43 4.43 -20.25 -1.36
N LEU A 44 4.32 -19.04 -0.81
CA LEU A 44 3.91 -17.84 -1.54
C LEU A 44 4.68 -16.60 -1.08
N ARG A 45 5.26 -15.85 -2.03
CA ARG A 45 5.91 -14.56 -1.75
C ARG A 45 5.33 -13.45 -2.59
N PHE A 46 4.92 -12.37 -1.93
CA PHE A 46 4.55 -11.14 -2.61
C PHE A 46 5.75 -10.24 -2.78
N ILE A 47 5.99 -9.85 -4.04
CA ILE A 47 7.06 -8.97 -4.46
C ILE A 47 6.46 -7.80 -5.23
N TRP A 48 7.00 -6.61 -5.01
CA TRP A 48 6.68 -5.47 -5.84
C TRP A 48 7.22 -5.69 -7.25
N GLN A 49 6.44 -5.30 -8.25
CA GLN A 49 6.95 -5.23 -9.62
C GLN A 49 8.05 -4.16 -9.69
N SER A 50 9.11 -4.43 -10.45
CA SER A 50 10.20 -3.48 -10.64
C SER A 50 9.72 -2.21 -11.35
N GLY A 51 10.20 -1.04 -10.91
CA GLY A 51 9.87 0.25 -11.50
C GLY A 51 8.83 1.01 -10.68
N ASP A 52 7.59 1.05 -11.16
CA ASP A 52 6.52 1.86 -10.59
C ASP A 52 5.32 0.98 -10.19
N PRO A 53 5.42 0.23 -9.08
CA PRO A 53 4.42 -0.77 -8.70
C PRO A 53 3.10 -0.19 -8.21
N VAL A 54 3.09 1.09 -7.81
CA VAL A 54 1.88 1.80 -7.35
C VAL A 54 1.68 3.01 -8.23
N GLN A 55 0.66 2.93 -9.08
CA GLN A 55 0.27 4.01 -9.98
C GLN A 55 -0.90 4.78 -9.34
N LEU A 56 -0.70 6.07 -9.11
CA LEU A 56 -1.72 6.96 -8.59
C LEU A 56 -2.24 7.84 -9.73
N GLU A 57 -3.53 7.76 -10.02
CA GLU A 57 -4.18 8.75 -10.89
C GLU A 57 -4.33 10.09 -10.16
N LYS A 58 -4.74 11.13 -10.87
CA LYS A 58 -5.00 12.45 -10.26
C LYS A 58 -6.19 12.34 -9.30
N ILE A 59 -5.91 12.30 -8.01
CA ILE A 59 -6.90 12.30 -6.94
C ILE A 59 -6.90 13.68 -6.29
N ALA A 60 -8.09 14.24 -6.09
CA ALA A 60 -8.28 15.46 -5.30
C ALA A 60 -9.07 15.08 -4.05
N LEU A 61 -8.47 15.25 -2.87
CA LEU A 61 -9.16 15.09 -1.60
C LEU A 61 -9.47 16.50 -1.05
N PRO A 62 -10.58 16.67 -0.32
CA PRO A 62 -11.01 17.99 0.14
C PRO A 62 -10.09 18.61 1.21
N GLN A 63 -9.32 17.78 1.94
CA GLN A 63 -8.51 18.22 3.08
C GLN A 63 -7.03 17.83 2.96
N PHE A 64 -6.70 16.81 2.19
CA PHE A 64 -5.35 16.26 2.10
C PHE A 64 -4.84 16.35 0.67
N ASP A 65 -3.54 16.50 0.52
CA ASP A 65 -2.86 16.36 -0.75
C ASP A 65 -1.94 15.15 -0.69
N ILE A 66 -1.93 14.36 -1.76
CA ILE A 66 -1.04 13.20 -1.90
C ILE A 66 -0.29 13.36 -3.22
N LYS A 67 1.03 13.32 -3.15
CA LYS A 67 1.89 13.33 -4.34
C LYS A 67 2.58 11.98 -4.49
N LYS A 68 3.09 11.72 -5.69
CA LYS A 68 3.83 10.49 -5.98
C LYS A 68 5.09 10.39 -5.11
N GLU A 69 5.71 11.53 -4.80
CA GLU A 69 6.90 11.62 -3.96
C GLU A 69 6.63 11.25 -2.49
N ASP A 70 5.36 11.30 -2.05
CA ASP A 70 4.97 10.93 -0.68
C ASP A 70 4.76 9.41 -0.51
N ILE A 71 4.84 8.63 -1.61
CA ILE A 71 4.65 7.18 -1.59
C ILE A 71 5.97 6.50 -1.21
N GLU A 72 6.02 5.95 0.00
CA GLU A 72 7.14 5.16 0.50
C GLU A 72 6.85 3.65 0.35
N TYR A 73 7.78 2.90 -0.25
CA TYR A 73 7.64 1.44 -0.41
C TYR A 73 8.26 0.68 0.76
N GLY A 74 7.43 -0.07 1.49
CA GLY A 74 7.88 -1.08 2.45
C GLY A 74 8.14 -2.44 1.82
N ASN A 75 8.75 -3.35 2.58
CA ASN A 75 8.84 -4.76 2.20
C ASN A 75 7.43 -5.35 2.05
N CYS A 76 7.10 -5.82 0.85
CA CYS A 76 5.82 -6.42 0.52
C CYS A 76 5.65 -7.82 1.13
N THR A 77 6.75 -8.55 1.32
CA THR A 77 6.70 -9.89 1.90
C THR A 77 6.56 -9.79 3.42
N LYS A 78 5.42 -10.25 3.93
CA LYS A 78 5.16 -10.38 5.36
C LYS A 78 5.77 -11.67 5.89
N TYR A 79 6.74 -11.57 6.79
CA TYR A 79 7.26 -12.71 7.53
C TYR A 79 6.56 -12.80 8.89
N TYR A 80 5.96 -13.95 9.17
CA TYR A 80 5.47 -14.27 10.50
C TYR A 80 6.66 -14.75 11.34
N LYS A 81 6.79 -14.25 12.57
CA LYS A 81 7.78 -14.73 13.54
C LYS A 81 7.27 -15.99 14.22
#